data_AF-A0A7W9Z9I7-F1
#
_entry.id   AF-A0A7W9Z9I7-F1
#
_cell.length_a   1.000
_cell.length_b   1.000
_cell.length_c   1.000
_cell.angle_alpha   90.00
_cell.angle_beta   90.00
_cell.angle_gamma   90.00
#
_symmetry.space_group_name_H-M   'P 1'
#
loop_
_entity.id
_entity.type
_entity.pdbx_description
1 polymer ?
#
loop_
_entity_poly.entity_id
_entity_poly.type
_entity_poly.pdbx_seq_one_letter_code
_entity_poly.pdbx_strand_id
1 'polypeptide(L)'
;MRYLAILLLAPWLLILCWVYWTYPKSLPKTPGRRIFDFVALLLAVIATGASALLGFDMVALPAAGQLGRASGAIWQQVVPALYGYGAFIVVLVLAMLLRYACWGRRS
;
A
#
# COMPACT_ATOMS: atom_id res chain seq x y z
N MET A 1 8.50 4.75 -17.39
CA MET A 1 8.32 5.52 -16.13
C MET A 1 7.89 4.56 -15.02
N ARG A 2 8.84 3.91 -14.34
CA ARG A 2 8.57 2.79 -13.40
C ARG A 2 7.77 3.20 -12.15
N TYR A 3 7.80 4.50 -11.80
CA TYR A 3 7.20 5.05 -10.58
C TYR A 3 5.80 5.66 -10.78
N LEU A 4 5.28 5.67 -12.02
CA LEU A 4 4.05 6.38 -12.33
C LEU A 4 2.82 5.76 -11.62
N ALA A 5 2.77 4.43 -11.51
CA ALA A 5 1.73 3.73 -10.75
C ALA A 5 1.72 4.12 -9.27
N ILE A 6 2.89 4.29 -8.65
CA ILE A 6 3.02 4.71 -7.25
C ILE A 6 2.54 6.16 -7.11
N LEU A 7 2.93 7.04 -8.03
CA LEU A 7 2.51 8.44 -8.01
C LEU A 7 0.98 8.59 -8.12
N LEU A 8 0.35 7.80 -8.99
CA LEU A 8 -1.11 7.77 -9.15
C LEU A 8 -1.83 7.23 -7.91
N LEU A 9 -1.24 6.24 -7.24
CA LEU A 9 -1.81 5.62 -6.06
C LEU A 9 -1.55 6.44 -4.77
N ALA A 10 -0.51 7.27 -4.74
CA ALA A 10 -0.05 7.98 -3.55
C ALA A 10 -1.13 8.82 -2.85
N PRO A 11 -1.98 9.63 -3.54
CA PRO A 11 -3.02 10.40 -2.88
C PRO A 11 -3.99 9.51 -2.09
N TRP A 12 -4.33 8.36 -2.66
CA TRP A 12 -5.21 7.38 -2.02
C TRP A 12 -4.56 6.72 -0.79
N LEU A 13 -3.28 6.33 -0.89
CA LEU A 13 -2.57 5.73 0.24
C LEU A 13 -2.40 6.71 1.40
N LEU A 14 -2.19 8.00 1.11
CA LEU A 14 -2.12 9.05 2.14
C LEU A 14 -3.44 9.18 2.90
N ILE A 15 -4.57 9.08 2.22
CA ILE A 15 -5.89 9.06 2.86
C ILE A 15 -6.00 7.85 3.79
N LEU A 16 -5.56 6.67 3.35
CA LEU A 16 -5.61 5.47 4.19
C LEU A 16 -4.67 5.55 5.39
N CYS A 17 -3.46 6.09 5.24
CA CYS A 17 -2.57 6.40 6.36
C CYS A 17 -3.27 7.30 7.38
N TRP A 18 -3.94 8.35 6.90
CA TRP A 18 -4.70 9.26 7.76
C TRP A 18 -5.84 8.53 8.49
N VAL A 19 -6.62 7.71 7.79
CA VAL A 19 -7.72 6.93 8.39
C VAL A 19 -7.17 5.96 9.46
N TYR A 20 -6.11 5.22 9.16
CA TYR A 20 -5.45 4.32 10.12
C TYR A 20 -4.95 5.05 11.37
N TRP A 21 -4.37 6.23 11.20
CA TRP A 21 -3.84 7.02 12.31
C TRP A 21 -4.95 7.65 13.17
N THR A 22 -6.03 8.10 12.53
CA THR A 22 -7.14 8.78 13.22
C THR A 22 -8.07 7.83 13.96
N TYR A 23 -8.21 6.59 13.50
CA TYR A 23 -9.12 5.60 14.09
C TYR A 23 -8.39 4.43 14.72
N PRO A 24 -8.97 3.78 15.75
CA PRO A 24 -10.08 4.21 16.61
C PRO A 24 -9.75 5.35 17.59
N LYS A 25 -10.71 6.28 17.76
CA LYS A 25 -10.64 7.42 18.70
C LYS A 25 -10.77 7.03 20.17
N SER A 26 -11.30 5.84 20.46
CA SER A 26 -11.51 5.31 21.81
C SER A 26 -10.24 4.77 22.48
N LEU A 27 -9.21 4.40 21.71
CA LEU A 27 -8.01 3.78 22.29
C LEU A 27 -7.11 4.82 22.99
N PRO A 28 -6.44 4.46 24.09
CA PRO A 28 -5.50 5.32 24.79
C PRO A 28 -4.36 5.79 23.87
N LYS A 29 -4.01 7.08 23.93
CA LYS A 29 -2.90 7.67 23.16
C LYS A 29 -1.59 7.54 23.92
N THR A 30 -1.08 6.32 24.06
CA THR A 30 0.21 6.05 24.71
C THR A 30 1.39 6.29 23.76
N PRO A 31 2.59 6.65 24.26
CA PRO A 31 3.79 6.80 23.43
C PRO A 31 4.18 5.50 22.71
N GLY A 32 4.02 4.33 23.36
CA GLY A 32 4.26 3.02 22.73
C GLY A 32 3.37 2.77 21.51
N ARG A 33 2.08 3.14 21.58
CA ARG A 33 1.18 3.07 20.42
C ARG A 33 1.62 3.98 19.27
N ARG A 34 2.10 5.21 19.57
CA ARG A 34 2.55 6.13 18.52
C ARG A 34 3.75 5.59 17.74
N ILE A 35 4.72 4.98 18.45
CA ILE A 35 5.87 4.34 17.81
C ILE A 35 5.41 3.17 16.95
N PHE A 36 4.50 2.34 17.48
CA PHE A 36 3.92 1.23 16.73
C PHE A 36 3.22 1.70 15.44
N ASP A 37 2.33 2.69 15.54
CA ASP A 37 1.60 3.23 14.40
C ASP A 37 2.57 3.82 13.35
N PHE A 38 3.65 4.49 13.79
CA PHE A 38 4.68 5.01 12.89
C PHE A 38 5.41 3.88 12.14
N VAL A 39 5.85 2.84 12.86
CA VAL A 39 6.53 1.69 12.27
C VAL A 39 5.61 0.94 11.31
N ALA A 40 4.32 0.78 11.65
CA ALA A 40 3.34 0.14 10.78
C ALA A 40 3.14 0.91 9.47
N LEU A 41 3.02 2.24 9.53
CA LEU A 41 2.91 3.06 8.31
C LEU A 41 4.19 3.01 7.48
N LEU A 42 5.36 3.03 8.11
CA LEU A 42 6.64 2.93 7.40
C LEU A 42 6.76 1.58 6.67
N LEU A 43 6.38 0.49 7.33
CA LEU A 43 6.34 -0.84 6.73
C LEU A 43 5.35 -0.91 5.56
N ALA A 44 4.19 -0.27 5.67
CA ALA A 44 3.20 -0.24 4.60
C ALA A 44 3.74 0.48 3.35
N VAL A 45 4.46 1.61 3.53
CA VAL A 45 5.11 2.34 2.43
C VAL A 45 6.18 1.49 1.76
N ILE A 46 7.06 0.85 2.54
CA ILE A 46 8.12 -0.03 2.01
C ILE A 46 7.52 -1.21 1.24
N ALA A 47 6.51 -1.88 1.81
CA ALA A 47 5.82 -3.01 1.18
C ALA A 47 5.14 -2.61 -0.13
N THR A 48 4.53 -1.42 -0.18
CA THR A 48 3.94 -0.85 -1.40
C THR A 48 5.00 -0.68 -2.49
N GLY A 49 6.10 -0.01 -2.17
CA GLY A 49 7.17 0.27 -3.14
C GLY A 49 7.79 -1.01 -3.68
N ALA A 50 8.13 -1.96 -2.79
CA ALA A 50 8.68 -3.25 -3.19
C ALA A 50 7.71 -4.05 -4.08
N SER A 51 6.44 -4.13 -3.70
CA SER A 51 5.43 -4.91 -4.44
C SER A 51 5.09 -4.27 -5.78
N ALA A 52 5.04 -2.94 -5.86
CA ALA A 52 4.83 -2.23 -7.11
C ALA A 52 6.00 -2.42 -8.08
N LEU A 53 7.24 -2.40 -7.59
CA LEU A 53 8.43 -2.67 -8.40
C LEU A 53 8.43 -4.11 -8.94
N LEU A 54 8.17 -5.09 -8.08
CA LEU A 54 8.04 -6.49 -8.48
C LEU A 54 6.91 -6.69 -9.50
N GLY A 55 5.75 -6.06 -9.27
CA GLY A 55 4.62 -6.11 -10.18
C GLY A 55 4.91 -5.47 -11.54
N PHE A 56 5.82 -4.49 -11.61
CA PHE A 56 6.24 -3.89 -12.88
C PHE A 56 7.12 -4.86 -13.67
N ASP A 57 8.07 -5.49 -13.00
CA ASP A 57 9.04 -6.41 -13.61
C ASP A 57 8.37 -7.72 -14.06
N MET A 58 7.24 -8.11 -13.46
CA MET A 58 6.46 -9.30 -13.86
C MET A 58 5.64 -9.11 -15.16
N VAL A 59 5.39 -7.88 -15.60
CA VAL A 59 4.55 -7.64 -16.78
C VAL A 59 5.38 -7.80 -18.06
N ALA A 60 5.19 -8.92 -18.74
CA ALA A 60 5.68 -9.12 -20.10
C ALA A 60 4.78 -8.37 -21.09
N LEU A 61 5.34 -7.37 -21.80
CA LEU A 61 4.64 -6.68 -22.87
C LEU A 61 4.58 -7.59 -24.11
N PRO A 62 3.40 -7.80 -24.73
CA PRO A 62 3.33 -8.42 -26.04
C PRO A 62 4.11 -7.58 -27.05
N ALA A 63 4.89 -8.23 -27.93
CA ALA A 63 5.51 -7.53 -29.06
C ALA A 63 4.41 -6.83 -29.86
N ALA A 64 4.60 -5.54 -30.17
CA ALA A 64 3.60 -4.73 -30.83
C ALA A 64 3.17 -5.38 -32.16
N GLY A 65 1.93 -5.89 -32.21
CA GLY A 65 1.36 -6.42 -33.44
C GLY A 65 1.20 -5.33 -34.49
N GLN A 66 1.20 -5.72 -35.78
CA GLN A 66 1.21 -4.86 -36.97
C GLN A 66 0.09 -3.79 -37.06
N LEU A 67 -0.89 -3.79 -36.15
CA LEU A 67 -2.03 -2.87 -36.09
C LEU A 67 -1.85 -1.69 -35.10
N GLY A 68 -0.64 -1.45 -34.60
CA GLY A 68 -0.22 -0.10 -34.20
C GLY A 68 -0.64 0.43 -32.82
N ARG A 69 -1.28 -0.35 -31.95
CA ARG A 69 -1.34 -0.03 -30.50
C ARG A 69 -1.18 -1.29 -29.67
N ALA A 70 -0.02 -1.42 -29.01
CA ALA A 70 0.15 -2.39 -27.94
C ALA A 70 -0.73 -1.98 -26.74
N SER A 71 -2.01 -2.37 -26.76
CA SER A 71 -2.96 -2.16 -25.66
C SER A 71 -2.47 -2.78 -24.33
N GLY A 72 -1.47 -3.67 -24.37
CA GLY A 72 -0.77 -4.22 -23.22
C GLY A 72 0.04 -3.20 -22.40
N ALA A 73 0.37 -2.02 -22.94
CA ALA A 73 1.17 -1.02 -22.23
C ALA A 73 0.49 -0.46 -20.96
N ILE A 74 -0.85 -0.47 -20.90
CA ILE A 74 -1.58 -0.03 -19.70
C ILE A 74 -1.39 -0.99 -18.51
N TRP A 75 -1.21 -2.29 -18.78
CA TRP A 75 -1.02 -3.31 -17.74
C TRP A 75 0.29 -3.12 -16.97
N GLN A 76 1.30 -2.51 -17.58
CA GLN A 76 2.53 -2.10 -16.89
C GLN A 76 2.30 -1.02 -15.82
N GLN A 77 1.13 -0.38 -15.78
CA GLN A 77 0.78 0.56 -14.71
C GLN A 77 -0.26 -0.02 -13.75
N VAL A 78 -1.24 -0.77 -14.28
CA VAL A 78 -2.31 -1.38 -13.48
C VAL A 78 -1.76 -2.45 -12.53
N VAL A 79 -0.89 -3.36 -13.02
CA VAL A 79 -0.37 -4.46 -12.18
C VAL A 79 0.46 -3.93 -11.01
N PRO A 80 1.45 -3.04 -11.20
CA PRO A 80 2.15 -2.42 -10.07
C PRO A 80 1.23 -1.74 -9.06
N ALA A 81 0.21 -1.03 -9.53
CA ALA A 81 -0.73 -0.35 -8.65
C ALA A 81 -1.53 -1.35 -7.80
N LEU A 82 -2.00 -2.45 -8.39
CA LEU A 82 -2.73 -3.50 -7.66
C LEU A 82 -1.85 -4.21 -6.62
N TYR A 83 -0.61 -4.59 -6.99
CA TYR A 83 0.32 -5.22 -6.07
C TYR A 83 0.72 -4.28 -4.93
N GLY A 84 1.05 -3.02 -5.24
CA GLY A 84 1.37 -2.01 -4.24
C GLY A 84 0.20 -1.77 -3.28
N TYR A 85 -1.02 -1.62 -3.81
CA TYR A 85 -2.23 -1.43 -3.01
C TYR A 85 -2.54 -2.64 -2.11
N GLY A 86 -2.48 -3.85 -2.68
CA GLY A 86 -2.74 -5.08 -1.92
C GLY A 86 -1.76 -5.25 -0.76
N ALA A 87 -0.46 -5.04 -1.00
CA ALA A 87 0.56 -5.10 0.04
C ALA A 87 0.32 -4.07 1.15
N PHE A 88 -0.03 -2.84 0.77
CA PHE A 88 -0.36 -1.77 1.72
C PHE A 88 -1.53 -2.16 2.64
N ILE A 89 -2.63 -2.65 2.06
CA ILE A 89 -3.83 -3.06 2.81
C ILE A 89 -3.50 -4.22 3.75
N VAL A 90 -2.76 -5.23 3.29
CA VAL A 90 -2.35 -6.36 4.14
C VAL A 90 -1.58 -5.87 5.37
N VAL A 91 -0.61 -4.97 5.19
CA VAL A 91 0.16 -4.42 6.32
C VAL A 91 -0.74 -3.64 7.26
N LEU A 92 -1.63 -2.77 6.75
CA LEU A 92 -2.53 -1.99 7.61
C LEU A 92 -3.52 -2.88 8.39
N VAL A 93 -4.07 -3.91 7.76
CA VAL A 93 -5.00 -4.84 8.42
C VAL A 93 -4.28 -5.61 9.53
N LEU A 94 -3.10 -6.15 9.25
CA LEU A 94 -2.29 -6.83 10.26
C LEU A 94 -1.92 -5.90 11.42
N ALA A 95 -1.50 -4.67 11.11
CA ALA A 95 -1.20 -3.66 12.12
C ALA A 95 -2.42 -3.31 12.96
N MET A 96 -3.60 -3.18 12.35
CA MET A 96 -4.86 -2.90 13.04
C MET A 96 -5.24 -4.04 13.99
N LEU A 97 -5.13 -5.30 13.54
CA LEU A 97 -5.40 -6.48 14.37
C LEU A 97 -4.44 -6.57 15.56
N LEU A 98 -3.14 -6.37 15.31
CA LEU A 98 -2.12 -6.41 16.36
C LEU A 98 -2.30 -5.26 17.36
N ARG A 99 -2.60 -4.06 16.88
CA ARG A 99 -2.92 -2.91 17.71
C ARG A 99 -4.14 -3.17 18.59
N TYR A 100 -5.19 -3.76 18.05
CA TYR A 100 -6.37 -4.13 18.83
C TYR A 100 -6.06 -5.22 19.86
N ALA A 101 -5.26 -6.23 19.52
CA ALA A 101 -4.87 -7.28 20.46
C ALA A 101 -4.04 -6.74 21.64
N CYS A 102 -3.13 -5.79 21.39
CA CYS A 102 -2.26 -5.21 22.41
C CYS A 102 -2.92 -4.12 23.27
N TRP A 103 -3.77 -3.26 22.69
CA TRP A 103 -4.38 -2.11 23.39
C TRP A 103 -5.89 -2.18 23.55
N GLY A 104 -6.61 -3.01 22.80
CA GLY A 104 -8.07 -3.12 22.84
C GLY A 104 -8.62 -3.91 24.04
N ARG A 105 -7.79 -4.71 24.72
CA ARG A 105 -8.19 -5.51 25.89
C ARG A 105 -8.21 -4.73 27.22
N ARG A 106 -7.87 -3.44 27.22
CA ARG A 106 -7.81 -2.57 28.42
C ARG A 106 -8.87 -1.45 28.42
N SER A 107 -9.87 -1.53 27.55
CA SER A 107 -11.02 -0.61 27.52
C SER A 107 -12.24 -1.27 28.13
#